data_AF-A0A7W7BPS8-F1
#
_entry.id   AF-A0A7W7BPS8-F1
#
_cell.length_a   1.000
_cell.length_b   1.000
_cell.length_c   1.000
_cell.angle_alpha   90.00
_cell.angle_beta   90.00
_cell.angle_gamma   90.00
#
_symmetry.space_group_name_H-M   'P 1'
#
loop_
_entity.id
_entity.type
_entity.pdbx_description
1 polymer ?
#
loop_
_entity_poly.entity_id
_entity_poly.type
_entity_poly.pdbx_seq_one_letter_code
_entity_poly.pdbx_strand_id
1 'polypeptide(L)'
;MSHSTVLLGDVDTPLARGMSALDHASRASAPNSAPRAVLAFADLRTDDRHTGPERLRALGTLALATAARTTSVRHILFAVMLAPRHAGRFDRIASGLGARLHSNLEREKARDVEVTFLNVSGCTDVSALTERLLDRCDDPTGLHGVVVLDWDDIRDHSIAHAARSEYL
;
A
#
# COMPACT_ATOMS: atom_id res chain seq x y z
N MET A 1 -12.95 14.92 0.60
CA MET A 1 -13.58 13.60 0.40
C MET A 1 -13.22 12.73 1.59
N SER A 2 -14.03 11.75 1.98
CA SER A 2 -13.76 10.95 3.19
C SER A 2 -12.95 9.70 2.86
N HIS A 3 -11.69 9.68 3.25
CA HIS A 3 -10.80 8.53 3.12
C HIS A 3 -11.18 7.49 4.18
N SER A 4 -11.75 6.36 3.78
CA SER A 4 -12.02 5.23 4.68
C SER A 4 -11.06 4.11 4.33
N THR A 5 -10.09 3.87 5.21
CA THR A 5 -8.99 2.92 5.00
C THR A 5 -8.90 1.91 6.15
N VAL A 6 -8.33 0.74 5.88
CA VAL A 6 -7.95 -0.22 6.92
C VAL A 6 -6.44 -0.26 7.03
N LEU A 7 -5.93 0.09 8.21
CA LEU A 7 -4.49 0.11 8.49
C LEU A 7 -4.03 -1.23 9.08
N LEU A 8 -2.92 -1.76 8.60
CA LEU A 8 -2.33 -3.03 9.04
C LEU A 8 -0.81 -2.89 9.27
N GLY A 9 -0.23 -3.79 10.08
CA GLY A 9 1.21 -3.89 10.27
C GLY A 9 1.77 -2.91 11.30
N ASP A 10 2.90 -2.27 10.98
CA ASP A 10 3.67 -1.42 11.90
C ASP A 10 3.03 -0.03 12.07
N VAL A 11 1.85 -0.01 12.68
CA VAL A 11 0.99 1.17 12.80
C VAL A 11 1.49 2.21 13.82
N ASP A 12 2.50 1.87 14.61
CA ASP A 12 3.12 2.78 15.59
C ASP A 12 4.18 3.70 14.96
N THR A 13 4.52 3.49 13.69
CA THR A 13 5.45 4.36 12.96
C THR A 13 4.89 5.79 12.84
N PRO A 14 5.73 6.83 12.80
CA PRO A 14 5.26 8.21 12.62
C PRO A 14 4.36 8.40 11.39
N LEU A 15 4.69 7.69 10.30
CA LEU A 15 3.90 7.66 9.07
C LEU A 15 2.48 7.09 9.31
N ALA A 16 2.40 5.91 9.92
CA ALA A 16 1.12 5.27 10.19
C ALA A 16 0.26 6.05 11.20
N ARG A 17 0.88 6.72 12.18
CA ARG A 17 0.20 7.65 13.08
C ARG A 17 -0.37 8.87 12.35
N GLY A 18 0.39 9.47 11.43
CA GLY A 18 -0.09 10.56 10.59
C GLY A 18 -1.32 10.17 9.77
N MET A 19 -1.27 8.99 9.14
CA MET A 19 -2.43 8.48 8.40
C MET A 19 -3.62 8.14 9.31
N SER A 20 -3.37 7.54 10.47
CA SER A 20 -4.44 7.21 11.43
C SER A 20 -5.20 8.45 11.88
N ALA A 21 -4.48 9.56 12.13
CA ALA A 21 -5.10 10.83 12.50
C ALA A 21 -5.98 11.39 11.37
N LEU A 22 -5.54 11.28 10.11
CA LEU A 22 -6.27 11.76 8.93
C LEU A 22 -7.47 10.87 8.57
N ASP A 23 -7.34 9.54 8.68
CA ASP A 23 -8.46 8.61 8.54
C ASP A 23 -9.51 8.87 9.61
N HIS A 24 -9.10 9.11 10.86
CA HIS A 24 -10.02 9.46 11.94
C HIS A 24 -10.77 10.77 11.68
N ALA A 25 -10.08 11.81 11.22
CA ALA A 25 -10.69 13.09 10.82
C ALA A 25 -11.67 12.92 9.65
N SER A 26 -11.32 12.07 8.68
CA SER A 26 -12.16 11.74 7.54
C SER A 26 -13.45 11.01 7.97
N ARG A 27 -13.32 9.98 8.82
CA ARG A 27 -14.46 9.24 9.38
C ARG A 27 -15.37 10.10 10.24
N ALA A 28 -14.82 11.07 10.99
CA ALA A 28 -15.62 12.03 11.74
C ALA A 28 -16.55 12.85 10.81
N SER A 29 -16.11 13.09 9.57
CA SER A 29 -16.89 13.82 8.56
C SER A 29 -17.85 12.92 7.77
N ALA A 30 -17.60 11.61 7.66
CA ALA A 30 -18.49 10.65 7.01
C ALA A 30 -18.44 9.26 7.68
N PRO A 31 -19.17 9.07 8.81
CA PRO A 31 -19.01 7.90 9.68
C PRO A 31 -19.46 6.56 9.07
N ASN A 32 -20.23 6.59 7.97
CA ASN A 32 -20.77 5.39 7.32
C ASN A 32 -20.05 5.01 6.01
N SER A 33 -18.89 5.58 5.71
CA SER A 33 -18.15 5.24 4.48
C SER A 33 -17.44 3.89 4.63
N ALA A 34 -17.83 2.91 3.81
CA ALA A 34 -17.15 1.61 3.74
C ALA A 34 -15.70 1.78 3.23
N PRO A 35 -14.73 1.02 3.75
CA PRO A 35 -13.34 1.24 3.40
C PRO A 35 -13.05 0.85 1.96
N ARG A 36 -12.27 1.69 1.27
CA ARG A 36 -11.92 1.54 -0.14
C ARG A 36 -10.50 1.04 -0.37
N ALA A 37 -9.65 1.12 0.66
CA ALA A 37 -8.28 0.66 0.56
C ALA A 37 -7.82 -0.03 1.85
N VAL A 38 -6.85 -0.94 1.68
CA VAL A 38 -6.03 -1.49 2.76
C VAL A 38 -4.65 -0.85 2.65
N LEU A 39 -4.16 -0.26 3.73
CA LEU A 39 -2.81 0.29 3.82
C LEU A 39 -2.01 -0.48 4.86
N ALA A 40 -0.97 -1.15 4.39
CA ALA A 40 -0.15 -2.03 5.17
C ALA A 40 1.25 -1.42 5.35
N PHE A 41 1.64 -1.21 6.59
CA PHE A 41 2.94 -0.64 6.94
C PHE A 41 3.92 -1.73 7.34
N ALA A 42 5.14 -1.66 6.80
CA ALA A 42 6.21 -2.56 7.19
C ALA A 42 7.53 -1.80 7.37
N ASP A 43 8.03 -1.73 8.60
CA ASP A 43 9.40 -1.35 8.89
C ASP A 43 10.28 -2.59 8.94
N LEU A 44 11.00 -2.82 7.84
CA LEU A 44 11.91 -3.93 7.62
C LEU A 44 13.38 -3.50 7.68
N ARG A 45 13.68 -2.32 8.23
CA ARG A 45 15.07 -1.81 8.29
C ARG A 45 15.98 -2.66 9.17
N THR A 46 15.42 -3.27 10.21
CA THR A 46 16.15 -4.14 11.15
C THR A 46 16.13 -5.61 10.75
N ASP A 47 15.29 -5.96 9.78
CA ASP A 47 15.14 -7.33 9.30
C ASP A 47 16.37 -7.80 8.52
N ASP A 48 16.58 -9.11 8.52
CA ASP A 48 17.61 -9.74 7.72
C ASP A 48 17.05 -10.25 6.38
N ARG A 49 17.92 -10.92 5.63
CA ARG A 49 17.61 -11.40 4.27
C ARG A 49 16.53 -12.49 4.22
N HIS A 50 16.18 -13.10 5.36
CA HIS A 50 15.19 -14.16 5.51
C HIS A 50 13.92 -13.64 6.19
N THR A 51 14.07 -12.87 7.28
CA THR A 51 12.91 -12.41 8.07
C THR A 51 12.08 -11.37 7.35
N GLY A 52 12.71 -10.43 6.64
CA GLY A 52 11.99 -9.36 5.92
C GLY A 52 11.00 -9.90 4.88
N PRO A 53 11.42 -10.81 3.98
CA PRO A 53 10.52 -11.47 3.04
C PRO A 53 9.38 -12.26 3.71
N GLU A 54 9.63 -12.94 4.82
CA GLU A 54 8.60 -13.69 5.55
C GLU A 54 7.57 -12.76 6.17
N ARG A 55 8.03 -11.67 6.81
CA ARG A 55 7.17 -10.66 7.41
C ARG A 55 6.31 -9.96 6.35
N LEU A 56 6.88 -9.63 5.20
CA LEU A 56 6.13 -9.03 4.08
C LEU A 56 5.06 -10.00 3.54
N ARG A 57 5.36 -11.29 3.43
CA ARG A 57 4.35 -12.30 3.04
C ARG A 57 3.25 -12.46 4.09
N ALA A 58 3.60 -12.48 5.38
CA ALA A 58 2.62 -12.54 6.45
C ALA A 58 1.68 -11.33 6.42
N LEU A 59 2.24 -10.13 6.21
CA LEU A 59 1.46 -8.90 6.03
C LEU A 59 0.58 -8.97 4.77
N GLY A 60 1.09 -9.53 3.67
CA GLY A 60 0.31 -9.81 2.46
C GLY A 60 -0.90 -10.72 2.72
N THR A 61 -0.73 -11.78 3.50
CA THR A 61 -1.83 -12.67 3.91
C THR A 61 -2.90 -11.93 4.71
N LEU A 62 -2.50 -11.04 5.63
CA LEU A 62 -3.44 -10.21 6.38
C LEU A 62 -4.18 -9.23 5.47
N ALA A 63 -3.46 -8.56 4.57
CA ALA A 63 -4.05 -7.64 3.61
C ALA A 63 -5.07 -8.34 2.70
N LEU A 64 -4.74 -9.54 2.21
CA LEU A 64 -5.64 -10.38 1.42
C LEU A 64 -6.90 -10.75 2.20
N ALA A 65 -6.73 -11.22 3.44
CA ALA A 65 -7.86 -11.62 4.28
C ALA A 65 -8.80 -10.44 4.57
N THR A 66 -8.25 -9.25 4.83
CA THR A 66 -9.01 -8.02 5.02
C THR A 66 -9.74 -7.63 3.73
N ALA A 67 -9.02 -7.53 2.61
CA ALA A 67 -9.60 -7.16 1.33
C ALA A 67 -10.71 -8.14 0.92
N ALA A 68 -10.52 -9.44 1.10
CA ALA A 68 -11.51 -10.47 0.76
C ALA A 68 -12.81 -10.35 1.56
N ARG A 69 -12.77 -9.83 2.80
CA ARG A 69 -13.95 -9.61 3.65
C ARG A 69 -14.67 -8.30 3.34
N THR A 70 -14.02 -7.36 2.66
CA THR A 70 -14.59 -6.04 2.39
C THR A 70 -14.65 -5.76 0.89
N THR A 71 -15.83 -5.96 0.31
CA THR A 71 -16.07 -5.87 -1.14
C THR A 71 -15.85 -4.49 -1.73
N SER A 72 -15.93 -3.43 -0.91
CA SER A 72 -15.65 -2.05 -1.30
C SER A 72 -14.17 -1.75 -1.49
N VAL A 73 -13.26 -2.60 -0.99
CA VAL A 73 -11.82 -2.43 -1.17
C VAL A 73 -11.46 -2.54 -2.65
N ARG A 74 -10.63 -1.64 -3.13
CA ARG A 74 -10.21 -1.55 -4.53
C ARG A 74 -8.69 -1.43 -4.66
N HIS A 75 -8.05 -0.98 -3.58
CA HIS A 75 -6.61 -0.79 -3.51
C HIS A 75 -6.03 -1.51 -2.31
N ILE A 76 -4.88 -2.16 -2.51
CA ILE A 76 -4.03 -2.64 -1.42
C ILE A 76 -2.67 -1.95 -1.60
N LEU A 77 -2.30 -1.11 -0.64
CA LEU A 77 -1.04 -0.39 -0.64
C LEU A 77 -0.14 -0.90 0.48
N PHE A 78 1.13 -1.13 0.16
CA PHE A 78 2.18 -1.45 1.11
C PHE A 78 3.17 -0.29 1.17
N ALA A 79 3.26 0.40 2.29
CA ALA A 79 4.31 1.39 2.54
C ALA A 79 5.42 0.72 3.36
N VAL A 80 6.59 0.54 2.75
CA VAL A 80 7.67 -0.29 3.28
C VAL A 80 8.93 0.53 3.50
N MET A 81 9.50 0.46 4.71
CA MET A 81 10.83 0.97 5.01
C MET A 81 11.82 -0.19 4.99
N LEU A 82 12.89 -0.03 4.23
CA LEU A 82 13.96 -0.99 4.00
C LEU A 82 15.32 -0.40 4.39
N ALA A 83 16.24 -1.25 4.85
CA ALA A 83 17.65 -0.87 4.89
C ALA A 83 18.18 -0.75 3.44
N PRO A 84 19.14 0.16 3.14
CA PRO A 84 19.64 0.38 1.78
C PRO A 84 20.09 -0.91 1.06
N ARG A 85 20.71 -1.84 1.81
CA ARG A 85 21.15 -3.15 1.32
C ARG A 85 20.03 -4.09 0.83
N HIS A 86 18.76 -3.75 1.07
CA HIS A 86 17.60 -4.59 0.74
C HIS A 86 16.75 -4.03 -0.42
N ALA A 87 16.98 -2.79 -0.85
CA ALA A 87 16.18 -2.12 -1.90
C ALA A 87 16.12 -2.94 -3.20
N GLY A 88 17.25 -3.27 -3.82
CA GLY A 88 17.24 -4.01 -5.10
C GLY A 88 16.67 -5.44 -5.05
N ARG A 89 16.48 -6.03 -3.86
CA ARG A 89 15.79 -7.34 -3.71
C ARG A 89 14.29 -7.17 -3.51
N PHE A 90 13.88 -6.03 -2.95
CA PHE A 90 12.49 -5.76 -2.60
C PHE A 90 11.59 -5.87 -3.82
N ASP A 91 11.95 -5.26 -4.95
CA ASP A 91 11.12 -5.24 -6.15
C ASP A 91 10.68 -6.63 -6.60
N ARG A 92 11.63 -7.57 -6.68
CA ARG A 92 11.32 -8.94 -7.09
C ARG A 92 10.33 -9.62 -6.12
N ILE A 93 10.50 -9.38 -4.82
CA ILE A 93 9.64 -9.98 -3.79
C ILE A 93 8.27 -9.32 -3.80
N ALA A 94 8.23 -7.99 -3.88
CA ALA A 94 7.04 -7.16 -3.94
C ALA A 94 6.21 -7.48 -5.18
N SER A 95 6.80 -7.51 -6.38
CA SER A 95 6.10 -7.88 -7.62
C SER A 95 5.53 -9.28 -7.55
N GLY A 96 6.32 -10.26 -7.09
CA GLY A 96 5.87 -11.64 -6.97
C GLY A 96 4.74 -11.81 -5.94
N LEU A 97 4.81 -11.10 -4.82
CA LEU A 97 3.75 -11.10 -3.82
C LEU A 97 2.49 -10.38 -4.33
N GLY A 98 2.65 -9.21 -4.94
CA GLY A 98 1.57 -8.42 -5.51
C GLY A 98 0.78 -9.17 -6.57
N ALA A 99 1.48 -9.84 -7.49
CA ALA A 99 0.84 -10.68 -8.51
C ALA A 99 -0.01 -11.79 -7.89
N ARG A 100 0.49 -12.45 -6.84
CA ARG A 100 -0.27 -13.49 -6.12
C ARG A 100 -1.49 -12.91 -5.42
N LEU A 101 -1.37 -11.74 -4.78
CA LEU A 101 -2.49 -11.08 -4.10
C LEU A 101 -3.58 -10.68 -5.10
N HIS A 102 -3.19 -10.03 -6.19
CA HIS A 102 -4.08 -9.61 -7.27
C HIS A 102 -4.80 -10.81 -7.89
N SER A 103 -4.05 -11.82 -8.36
CA SER A 103 -4.64 -13.02 -8.98
C SER A 103 -5.53 -13.82 -8.03
N ASN A 104 -5.25 -13.84 -6.72
CA ASN A 104 -6.12 -14.52 -5.75
C ASN A 104 -7.48 -13.80 -5.63
N LEU A 105 -7.48 -12.46 -5.54
CA LEU A 105 -8.73 -11.69 -5.46
C LEU A 105 -9.52 -11.75 -6.77
N GLU A 106 -8.84 -11.71 -7.91
CA GLU A 106 -9.46 -11.85 -9.22
C GLU A 106 -10.10 -13.24 -9.37
N ARG A 107 -9.35 -14.31 -9.11
CA ARG A 107 -9.82 -15.68 -9.31
C ARG A 107 -10.87 -16.12 -8.32
N GLU A 108 -10.65 -15.87 -7.02
CA GLU A 108 -11.51 -16.42 -5.96
C GLU A 108 -12.71 -15.55 -5.65
N LYS A 109 -12.64 -14.25 -5.97
CA LYS A 109 -13.67 -13.27 -5.62
C LYS A 109 -14.22 -12.49 -6.82
N ALA A 110 -13.71 -12.73 -8.03
CA ALA A 110 -14.08 -11.96 -9.24
C ALA A 110 -13.90 -10.45 -9.03
N ARG A 111 -12.79 -10.07 -8.36
CA ARG A 111 -12.50 -8.67 -8.03
C ARG A 111 -11.17 -8.23 -8.59
N ASP A 112 -11.22 -7.16 -9.38
CA ASP A 112 -10.07 -6.43 -9.84
C ASP A 112 -9.62 -5.45 -8.75
N VAL A 113 -8.51 -5.77 -8.08
CA VAL A 113 -7.94 -5.00 -6.97
C VAL A 113 -6.50 -4.67 -7.31
N GLU A 114 -6.17 -3.39 -7.28
CA GLU A 114 -4.83 -2.92 -7.62
C GLU A 114 -3.91 -3.05 -6.40
N VAL A 115 -2.73 -3.63 -6.61
CA VAL A 115 -1.75 -3.83 -5.54
C VAL A 115 -0.54 -2.93 -5.78
N THR A 116 -0.23 -2.06 -4.82
CA THR A 116 0.89 -1.12 -4.90
C THR A 116 1.85 -1.37 -3.77
N PHE A 117 3.12 -1.59 -4.07
CA PHE A 117 4.21 -1.55 -3.10
C PHE A 117 4.98 -0.26 -3.28
N LEU A 118 5.24 0.43 -2.17
CA LEU A 118 5.97 1.68 -2.15
C LEU A 118 7.10 1.58 -1.13
N ASN A 119 8.34 1.67 -1.59
CA ASN A 119 9.48 1.82 -0.72
C ASN A 119 9.63 3.29 -0.30
N VAL A 120 9.36 3.55 0.98
CA VAL A 120 9.33 4.89 1.57
C VAL A 120 10.60 5.21 2.38
N SER A 121 11.65 4.39 2.28
CA SER A 121 12.90 4.61 3.02
C SER A 121 13.56 5.96 2.75
N GLY A 122 13.45 6.46 1.52
CA GLY A 122 13.99 7.75 1.10
C GLY A 122 13.08 8.94 1.40
N CYS A 123 11.91 8.71 2.02
CA CYS A 123 10.94 9.77 2.24
C CYS A 123 11.43 10.78 3.28
N THR A 124 11.55 12.03 2.85
CA THR A 124 11.87 13.18 3.70
C THR A 124 10.65 14.05 3.99
N ASP A 125 9.56 13.87 3.25
CA ASP A 125 8.31 14.62 3.39
C ASP A 125 7.14 13.67 3.65
N VAL A 126 6.90 13.41 4.95
CA VAL A 126 5.84 12.51 5.42
C VAL A 126 4.45 13.05 5.09
N SER A 127 4.27 14.37 5.03
CA SER A 127 2.99 14.99 4.69
C SER A 127 2.64 14.71 3.23
N ALA A 128 3.56 15.00 2.31
CA ALA A 128 3.34 14.74 0.89
C ALA A 128 3.18 13.23 0.59
N LEU A 129 3.93 12.36 1.28
CA LEU A 129 3.71 10.92 1.20
C LEU A 129 2.30 10.53 1.65
N THR A 130 1.85 11.08 2.76
CA THR A 130 0.52 10.78 3.31
C THR A 130 -0.58 11.22 2.34
N GLU A 131 -0.49 12.42 1.79
CA GLU A 131 -1.43 12.92 0.78
C GLU A 131 -1.49 11.98 -0.42
N ARG A 132 -0.34 11.54 -0.95
CA ARG A 132 -0.29 10.61 -2.09
C ARG A 132 -0.90 9.26 -1.81
N LEU A 133 -0.65 8.71 -0.62
CA LEU A 133 -1.26 7.45 -0.20
C LEU A 133 -2.79 7.58 -0.11
N LEU A 134 -3.29 8.71 0.39
CA LEU A 134 -4.73 8.98 0.50
C LEU A 134 -5.39 9.21 -0.85
N ASP A 135 -4.80 10.03 -1.72
CA ASP A 135 -5.28 10.26 -3.08
C ASP A 135 -5.41 8.94 -3.83
N ARG A 136 -4.41 8.07 -3.66
CA ARG A 136 -4.42 6.75 -4.28
C ARG A 136 -5.54 5.85 -3.78
N CYS A 137 -6.01 6.02 -2.55
CA CYS A 137 -7.16 5.28 -2.03
C CYS A 137 -8.47 5.64 -2.73
N ASP A 138 -8.55 6.86 -3.27
CA ASP A 138 -9.74 7.40 -3.93
C ASP A 138 -9.67 7.31 -5.46
N ASP A 139 -8.49 7.03 -6.01
CA ASP A 139 -8.29 6.85 -7.44
C ASP A 139 -9.18 5.75 -8.04
N PRO A 140 -9.61 5.90 -9.31
CA PRO A 140 -10.23 4.81 -10.04
C PRO A 140 -9.25 3.63 -10.20
N THR A 141 -9.81 2.41 -10.27
CA THR A 141 -9.09 1.18 -10.58
C THR A 141 -9.07 0.89 -12.08
N GLY A 142 -8.28 -0.11 -12.50
CA GLY A 142 -8.12 -0.53 -13.89
C GLY A 142 -6.99 0.20 -14.61
N LEU A 143 -6.06 0.79 -13.84
CA LEU A 143 -4.84 1.44 -14.28
C LEU A 143 -3.67 0.48 -14.30
N HIS A 144 -3.52 -0.35 -13.26
CA HIS A 144 -2.44 -1.32 -13.10
C HIS A 144 -2.83 -2.45 -12.15
N GLY A 145 -2.58 -3.71 -12.52
CA GLY A 145 -2.83 -4.84 -11.63
C GLY A 145 -1.90 -4.84 -10.41
N VAL A 146 -0.59 -4.64 -10.65
CA VAL A 146 0.44 -4.63 -9.62
C VAL A 146 1.51 -3.61 -9.97
N VAL A 147 1.94 -2.78 -9.03
CA VAL A 147 3.10 -1.90 -9.23
C VAL A 147 4.00 -1.89 -8.01
N VAL A 148 5.30 -1.73 -8.23
CA VAL A 148 6.30 -1.47 -7.19
C VAL A 148 6.96 -0.15 -7.55
N LEU A 149 6.99 0.77 -6.59
CA LEU A 149 7.53 2.12 -6.75
C LEU A 149 8.45 2.45 -5.57
N ASP A 150 9.35 3.38 -5.78
CA ASP A 150 10.12 4.08 -4.77
C ASP A 150 9.49 5.46 -4.47
N TRP A 151 9.87 6.04 -3.32
CA TRP A 151 9.50 7.41 -2.98
C TRP A 151 9.84 8.41 -4.09
N ASP A 152 10.97 8.20 -4.77
CA ASP A 152 11.47 9.12 -5.78
C ASP A 152 10.58 9.14 -7.03
N ASP A 153 9.94 8.02 -7.38
CA ASP A 153 9.02 7.93 -8.51
C ASP A 153 7.76 8.78 -8.31
N ILE A 154 7.34 8.92 -7.05
CA ILE A 154 6.15 9.65 -6.67
C ILE A 154 6.47 10.98 -6.01
N ARG A 155 7.73 11.38 -5.88
CA ARG A 155 8.11 12.59 -5.12
C ARG A 155 7.49 13.86 -5.70
N ASP A 156 7.33 13.91 -7.02
CA ASP A 156 6.81 15.08 -7.75
C ASP A 156 5.50 14.77 -8.50
N HIS A 157 4.97 13.56 -8.37
CA HIS A 157 3.81 13.06 -9.11
C HIS A 157 2.86 12.25 -8.22
N SER A 158 1.69 11.88 -8.74
CA SER A 158 0.77 10.97 -8.03
C SER A 158 1.19 9.51 -8.24
N ILE A 159 0.77 8.62 -7.34
CA ILE A 159 0.99 7.17 -7.47
C ILE A 159 0.37 6.64 -8.77
N ALA A 160 -0.85 7.07 -9.12
CA ALA A 160 -1.49 6.66 -10.37
C ALA A 160 -0.74 7.14 -11.63
N HIS A 161 -0.08 8.30 -11.57
CA HIS A 161 0.75 8.77 -12.68
C HIS A 161 2.00 7.90 -12.84
N ALA A 162 2.76 7.71 -11.75
CA ALA A 162 3.97 6.87 -11.77
C ALA A 162 3.66 5.43 -12.20
N ALA A 163 2.57 4.87 -11.71
CA ALA A 163 2.18 3.51 -12.05
C ALA A 163 1.82 3.32 -13.53
N ARG A 164 1.27 4.34 -14.20
CA ARG A 164 1.03 4.27 -15.66
C ARG A 164 2.33 4.28 -16.44
N SER A 165 3.32 5.06 -15.98
CA SER A 165 4.61 5.21 -16.67
C SER A 165 5.45 3.93 -16.64
N GLU A 166 5.33 3.11 -15.58
CA GLU A 166 6.00 1.78 -15.50
C GLU A 166 5.46 0.74 -16.50
N TYR A 167 4.26 0.97 -17.05
CA TYR A 167 3.60 0.05 -17.98
C TYR A 167 3.64 0.52 -19.45
N LEU A 168 4.25 1.67 -19.75
CA LEU A 168 4.43 2.25 -21.09
C LEU A 168 5.86 2.10 -21.58
#